data_AF-A0A8B8Q3G5-F1
#
_entry.id   AF-A0A8B8Q3G5-F1
#
_cell.length_a   1.000
_cell.length_b   1.000
_cell.length_c   1.000
_cell.angle_alpha   90.00
_cell.angle_beta   90.00
_cell.angle_gamma   90.00
#
_symmetry.space_group_name_H-M   'P 1'
#
loop_
_entity.id
_entity.type
_entity.pdbx_description
1 polymer ?
#
loop_
_entity_poly.entity_id
_entity_poly.type
_entity_poly.pdbx_seq_one_letter_code
_entity_poly.pdbx_strand_id
1 'polypeptide(L)'
;MKLDDSIWFLSAAGFSALILPLGGWLESKVGVRGVCMIGGFLQSFGIFATYFALDTTFLIVVIVYGGSFLVSLASCYTSPMVNVCKWHPKHKGLVTGIGAASMALAPTLFTPLITSIVNPKNLPADSLGLFDDSEILDRTKISTIVQGLITSVLFIIGIMFTFPAEPIEIDNTDSPAKKKPTKETVNETTTSKQPIALIKYSTSNYTCEPKQIVSKETKLSLNIVEFESTIDATNCSLEPKFAFKTLEFWLLSLKVLISELLFIYLLFMYKPYGQTFIKDDYFLSAVGAACAISNTIGRLSMGHFKDKFGYKAVSIPLSGLTMLSVSMMPLTRYFDKLFYGMAVVLAVGAVGSQYALMPSAAQDSFGDKYASINIGFVYMSTVIATVSSALLSQHLTSIIGWEGMIYLIASCSAIDFIMTFFMPSNPSRKLVKRYKQFYSGRELSGSSKSNNMSIAAA
;
A
#
# COMPACT_ATOMS: atom_id res chain seq x y z
N MET A 1 -25.69 -21.67 -10.30
CA MET A 1 -24.97 -20.60 -9.56
C MET A 1 -26.01 -19.65 -9.02
N LYS A 2 -25.85 -19.13 -7.80
CA LYS A 2 -26.62 -18.01 -7.27
C LYS A 2 -25.83 -16.72 -7.51
N LEU A 3 -26.51 -15.58 -7.60
CA LEU A 3 -25.84 -14.28 -7.73
C LEU A 3 -24.88 -14.02 -6.54
N ASP A 4 -25.28 -14.45 -5.35
CA ASP A 4 -24.49 -14.40 -4.10
C ASP A 4 -23.12 -15.11 -4.21
N ASP A 5 -23.00 -16.14 -5.05
CA ASP A 5 -21.75 -16.90 -5.22
C ASP A 5 -20.61 -16.00 -5.77
N SER A 6 -20.95 -14.89 -6.44
CA SER A 6 -19.96 -13.98 -7.05
C SER A 6 -19.00 -13.32 -6.05
N ILE A 7 -19.37 -13.21 -4.77
CA ILE A 7 -18.49 -12.64 -3.73
C ILE A 7 -17.19 -13.45 -3.57
N TRP A 8 -17.22 -14.75 -3.86
CA TRP A 8 -16.06 -15.63 -3.77
C TRP A 8 -14.95 -15.29 -4.76
N PHE A 9 -15.23 -14.60 -5.87
CA PHE A 9 -14.18 -14.09 -6.76
C PHE A 9 -13.35 -12.99 -6.08
N LEU A 10 -13.98 -12.10 -5.31
CA LEU A 10 -13.26 -11.08 -4.56
C LEU A 10 -12.52 -11.68 -3.36
N SER A 11 -13.13 -12.65 -2.66
CA SER A 11 -12.43 -13.41 -1.62
C SER A 11 -11.20 -14.15 -2.17
N ALA A 12 -11.31 -14.77 -3.35
CA ALA A 12 -10.21 -15.44 -4.04
C ALA A 12 -9.07 -14.46 -4.39
N ALA A 13 -9.40 -13.27 -4.91
CA ALA A 13 -8.41 -12.21 -5.09
C ALA A 13 -7.79 -11.77 -3.75
N GLY A 14 -8.58 -11.65 -2.68
CA GLY A 14 -8.12 -11.28 -1.33
C GLY A 14 -7.07 -12.22 -0.73
N PHE A 15 -7.09 -13.52 -1.07
CA PHE A 15 -6.04 -14.45 -0.67
C PHE A 15 -4.65 -14.10 -1.24
N SER A 16 -4.53 -13.19 -2.21
CA SER A 16 -3.23 -12.67 -2.71
C SER A 16 -2.36 -12.13 -1.57
N ALA A 17 -3.01 -11.61 -0.52
CA ALA A 17 -2.31 -11.01 0.60
C ALA A 17 -1.47 -12.01 1.41
N LEU A 18 -1.77 -13.31 1.37
CA LEU A 18 -0.90 -14.35 1.94
C LEU A 18 0.49 -14.37 1.29
N ILE A 19 0.61 -13.97 0.02
CA ILE A 19 1.84 -14.06 -0.77
C ILE A 19 2.47 -12.70 -1.14
N LEU A 20 1.91 -11.58 -0.67
CA LEU A 20 2.59 -10.26 -0.71
C LEU A 20 4.03 -10.31 -0.13
N PRO A 21 4.32 -11.02 1.00
CA PRO A 21 5.70 -11.13 1.49
C PRO A 21 6.64 -11.86 0.52
N LEU A 22 6.11 -12.83 -0.25
CA LEU A 22 6.88 -13.55 -1.27
C LEU A 22 7.16 -12.68 -2.50
N GLY A 23 6.25 -11.77 -2.87
CA GLY A 23 6.50 -10.74 -3.88
C GLY A 23 7.70 -9.86 -3.52
N GLY A 24 7.73 -9.34 -2.28
CA GLY A 24 8.88 -8.57 -1.78
C GLY A 24 10.18 -9.37 -1.64
N TRP A 25 10.11 -10.69 -1.38
CA TRP A 25 11.28 -11.56 -1.42
C TRP A 25 11.79 -11.77 -2.86
N LEU A 26 10.89 -11.96 -3.81
CA LEU A 26 11.21 -12.13 -5.23
C LEU A 26 11.85 -10.84 -5.80
N GLU A 27 11.45 -9.65 -5.33
CA GLU A 27 12.09 -8.36 -5.67
C GLU A 27 13.59 -8.37 -5.35
N SER A 28 13.97 -8.96 -4.21
CA SER A 28 15.37 -9.08 -3.79
C SER A 28 16.19 -10.09 -4.63
N LYS A 29 15.56 -10.81 -5.56
CA LYS A 29 16.20 -11.83 -6.42
C LYS A 29 16.20 -11.48 -7.91
N VAL A 30 15.10 -10.94 -8.44
CA VAL A 30 14.96 -10.62 -9.88
C VAL A 30 14.72 -9.13 -10.16
N GLY A 31 14.72 -8.30 -9.13
CA GLY A 31 14.45 -6.86 -9.22
C GLY A 31 12.98 -6.55 -9.55
N VAL A 32 12.60 -5.26 -9.44
CA VAL A 32 11.23 -4.80 -9.68
C VAL A 32 10.72 -5.17 -11.08
N ARG A 33 11.56 -5.07 -12.12
CA ARG A 33 11.18 -5.46 -13.50
C ARG A 33 10.87 -6.95 -13.62
N GLY A 34 11.70 -7.82 -13.03
CA GLY A 34 11.46 -9.28 -13.05
C GLY A 34 10.21 -9.68 -12.29
N VAL A 35 9.99 -9.08 -11.11
CA VAL A 35 8.77 -9.27 -10.30
C VAL A 35 7.52 -8.88 -11.08
N CYS A 36 7.54 -7.70 -11.72
CA CYS A 36 6.46 -7.27 -12.59
C CYS A 36 6.21 -8.28 -13.72
N MET A 37 7.24 -8.61 -14.52
CA MET A 37 7.09 -9.52 -15.67
C MET A 37 6.44 -10.85 -15.29
N ILE A 38 6.81 -11.45 -14.15
CA ILE A 38 6.21 -12.68 -13.64
C ILE A 38 4.74 -12.46 -13.25
N GLY A 39 4.44 -11.40 -12.48
CA GLY A 39 3.10 -11.11 -11.99
C GLY A 39 2.09 -10.83 -13.09
N GLY A 40 2.40 -9.91 -13.99
CA GLY A 40 1.51 -9.52 -15.08
C GLY A 40 1.35 -10.58 -16.16
N PHE A 41 2.39 -11.41 -16.39
CA PHE A 41 2.25 -12.61 -17.23
C PHE A 41 1.23 -13.58 -16.62
N LEU A 42 1.38 -13.91 -15.34
CA LEU A 42 0.47 -14.83 -14.65
C LEU A 42 -0.96 -14.28 -14.56
N GLN A 43 -1.14 -12.97 -14.40
CA GLN A 43 -2.46 -12.35 -14.46
C GLN A 43 -3.08 -12.48 -15.85
N SER A 44 -2.38 -12.03 -16.88
CA SER A 44 -2.91 -11.96 -18.24
C SER A 44 -3.16 -13.35 -18.82
N PHE A 45 -2.26 -14.30 -18.53
CA PHE A 45 -2.42 -15.71 -18.85
C PHE A 45 -3.59 -16.35 -18.09
N GLY A 46 -3.76 -16.07 -16.79
CA GLY A 46 -4.87 -16.64 -16.02
C GLY A 46 -6.25 -16.08 -16.42
N ILE A 47 -6.33 -14.78 -16.73
CA ILE A 47 -7.52 -14.15 -17.32
C ILE A 47 -7.82 -14.78 -18.70
N PHE A 48 -6.82 -14.98 -19.55
CA PHE A 48 -6.99 -15.69 -20.83
C PHE A 48 -7.42 -17.16 -20.63
N ALA A 49 -6.82 -17.88 -19.69
CA ALA A 49 -7.14 -19.26 -19.36
C ALA A 49 -8.56 -19.43 -18.78
N THR A 50 -9.15 -18.35 -18.25
CA THR A 50 -10.54 -18.34 -17.77
C THR A 50 -11.53 -18.66 -18.90
N TYR A 51 -11.21 -18.34 -20.16
CA TYR A 51 -11.99 -18.76 -21.32
C TYR A 51 -12.27 -20.28 -21.33
N PHE A 52 -11.25 -21.10 -21.07
CA PHE A 52 -11.37 -22.55 -21.01
C PHE A 52 -11.94 -23.05 -19.67
N ALA A 53 -11.75 -22.29 -18.58
CA ALA A 53 -12.29 -22.64 -17.27
C ALA A 53 -13.83 -22.51 -17.21
N LEU A 54 -14.41 -21.56 -17.95
CA LEU A 54 -15.86 -21.26 -17.91
C LEU A 54 -16.76 -22.45 -18.30
N ASP A 55 -16.27 -23.39 -19.09
CA ASP A 55 -16.99 -24.62 -19.47
C ASP A 55 -16.81 -25.79 -18.49
N THR A 56 -16.22 -25.56 -17.30
CA THR A 56 -15.88 -26.63 -16.34
C THR A 56 -16.74 -26.61 -15.07
N THR A 57 -16.23 -26.07 -13.96
CA THR A 57 -16.97 -25.91 -12.70
C THR A 57 -16.66 -24.56 -12.06
N PHE A 58 -17.61 -24.02 -11.29
CA PHE A 58 -17.44 -22.74 -10.58
C PHE A 58 -16.14 -22.69 -9.76
N LEU A 59 -15.77 -23.79 -9.08
CA LEU A 59 -14.53 -23.88 -8.31
C LEU A 59 -13.28 -23.72 -9.21
N ILE A 60 -13.26 -24.32 -10.40
CA ILE A 60 -12.16 -24.17 -11.35
C ILE A 60 -12.11 -22.75 -11.90
N VAL A 61 -13.26 -22.11 -12.19
CA VAL A 61 -13.30 -20.69 -12.61
C VAL A 61 -12.74 -19.78 -11.50
N VAL A 62 -13.11 -20.00 -10.23
CA VAL A 62 -12.57 -19.25 -9.08
C VAL A 62 -11.06 -19.48 -8.91
N ILE A 63 -10.58 -20.72 -9.09
CA ILE A 63 -9.15 -21.04 -9.01
C ILE A 63 -8.35 -20.44 -10.18
N VAL A 64 -8.86 -20.46 -11.41
CA VAL A 64 -8.14 -19.94 -12.59
C VAL A 64 -8.21 -18.41 -12.63
N TYR A 65 -9.41 -17.83 -12.59
CA TYR A 65 -9.59 -16.38 -12.64
C TYR A 65 -9.05 -15.72 -11.37
N GLY A 66 -9.58 -16.09 -10.20
CA GLY A 66 -9.15 -15.53 -8.91
C GLY A 66 -7.69 -15.85 -8.59
N GLY A 67 -7.22 -17.06 -8.92
CA GLY A 67 -5.82 -17.46 -8.77
C GLY A 67 -4.83 -16.58 -9.55
N SER A 68 -5.23 -16.05 -10.72
CA SER A 68 -4.41 -15.14 -11.51
C SER A 68 -4.08 -13.83 -10.77
N PHE A 69 -5.02 -13.34 -9.93
CA PHE A 69 -4.82 -12.14 -9.12
C PHE A 69 -3.93 -12.40 -7.89
N LEU A 70 -3.79 -13.65 -7.42
CA LEU A 70 -2.94 -14.00 -6.27
C LEU A 70 -1.51 -13.51 -6.47
N VAL A 71 -0.85 -13.99 -7.53
CA VAL A 71 0.56 -13.69 -7.76
C VAL A 71 0.74 -12.27 -8.31
N SER A 72 -0.22 -11.78 -9.10
CA SER A 72 -0.15 -10.41 -9.64
C SER A 72 -0.27 -9.33 -8.58
N LEU A 73 -1.28 -9.38 -7.70
CA LEU A 73 -1.41 -8.34 -6.67
C LEU A 73 -0.26 -8.41 -5.65
N ALA A 74 0.30 -9.60 -5.40
CA ALA A 74 1.49 -9.77 -4.58
C ALA A 74 2.72 -9.01 -5.12
N SER A 75 2.93 -9.08 -6.44
CA SER A 75 4.14 -8.62 -7.14
C SER A 75 4.01 -7.20 -7.70
N CYS A 76 2.92 -6.93 -8.41
CA CYS A 76 2.71 -5.73 -9.21
C CYS A 76 2.12 -4.56 -8.39
N TYR A 77 1.62 -4.80 -7.17
CA TYR A 77 1.25 -3.74 -6.24
C TYR A 77 2.45 -3.28 -5.39
N THR A 78 3.06 -4.18 -4.61
CA THR A 78 4.01 -3.79 -3.56
C THR A 78 5.34 -3.28 -4.11
N SER A 79 5.98 -4.03 -5.01
CA SER A 79 7.31 -3.69 -5.51
C SER A 79 7.35 -2.40 -6.34
N PRO A 80 6.39 -2.11 -7.25
CA PRO A 80 6.31 -0.81 -7.90
C PRO A 80 6.09 0.35 -6.92
N MET A 81 5.20 0.22 -5.93
CA MET A 81 4.96 1.27 -4.93
C MET A 81 6.23 1.59 -4.13
N VAL A 82 6.93 0.57 -3.63
CA VAL A 82 8.19 0.74 -2.92
C VAL A 82 9.28 1.30 -3.84
N ASN A 83 9.31 0.92 -5.12
CA ASN A 83 10.27 1.44 -6.10
C ASN A 83 10.09 2.94 -6.38
N VAL A 84 8.86 3.42 -6.60
CA VAL A 84 8.65 4.87 -6.84
C VAL A 84 8.83 5.69 -5.55
N CYS A 85 8.59 5.10 -4.37
CA CYS A 85 8.99 5.71 -3.09
C CYS A 85 10.53 5.89 -2.93
N LYS A 86 11.35 5.01 -3.53
CA LYS A 86 12.81 5.15 -3.57
C LYS A 86 13.24 6.32 -4.47
N TRP A 87 12.55 6.51 -5.62
CA TRP A 87 12.75 7.68 -6.51
C TRP A 87 12.33 9.01 -5.86
N HIS A 88 11.28 9.02 -5.03
CA HIS A 88 10.73 10.24 -4.41
C HIS A 88 10.69 10.16 -2.88
N PRO A 89 11.84 10.08 -2.19
CA PRO A 89 11.90 9.82 -0.75
C PRO A 89 11.31 10.95 0.12
N LYS A 90 11.10 12.15 -0.44
CA LYS A 90 10.43 13.30 0.21
C LYS A 90 8.91 13.34 0.00
N HIS A 91 8.37 12.53 -0.92
CA HIS A 91 6.96 12.58 -1.35
C HIS A 91 6.35 11.16 -1.44
N LYS A 92 6.74 10.28 -0.52
CA LYS A 92 6.33 8.86 -0.49
C LYS A 92 4.81 8.72 -0.40
N GLY A 93 4.14 9.57 0.39
CA GLY A 93 2.69 9.60 0.56
C GLY A 93 1.96 9.92 -0.74
N LEU A 94 2.27 11.04 -1.39
CA LEU A 94 1.67 11.45 -2.67
C LEU A 94 1.91 10.40 -3.75
N VAL A 95 3.11 9.85 -3.85
CA VAL A 95 3.45 8.80 -4.81
C VAL A 95 2.64 7.52 -4.58
N THR A 96 2.54 7.04 -3.34
CA THR A 96 1.65 5.89 -3.03
C THR A 96 0.17 6.22 -3.25
N GLY A 97 -0.23 7.48 -3.04
CA GLY A 97 -1.57 7.98 -3.34
C GLY A 97 -1.91 7.92 -4.83
N ILE A 98 -0.99 8.36 -5.71
CA ILE A 98 -1.13 8.27 -7.18
C ILE A 98 -1.24 6.81 -7.64
N GLY A 99 -0.34 5.95 -7.14
CA GLY A 99 -0.38 4.52 -7.45
C GLY A 99 -1.70 3.87 -7.02
N ALA A 100 -2.11 4.06 -5.77
CA ALA A 100 -3.36 3.53 -5.25
C ALA A 100 -4.61 4.16 -5.89
N ALA A 101 -4.54 5.40 -6.38
CA ALA A 101 -5.62 6.05 -7.11
C ALA A 101 -5.86 5.42 -8.50
N SER A 102 -4.81 4.95 -9.19
CA SER A 102 -4.97 4.25 -10.48
C SER A 102 -5.86 3.00 -10.38
N MET A 103 -5.72 2.24 -9.29
CA MET A 103 -6.55 1.07 -8.97
C MET A 103 -8.02 1.45 -8.69
N ALA A 104 -8.26 2.62 -8.09
CA ALA A 104 -9.62 3.12 -7.83
C ALA A 104 -10.31 3.66 -9.09
N LEU A 105 -9.52 4.19 -10.04
CA LEU A 105 -10.02 4.71 -11.32
C LEU A 105 -10.30 3.60 -12.35
N ALA A 106 -9.50 2.53 -12.39
CA ALA A 106 -9.58 1.50 -13.43
C ALA A 106 -11.01 0.94 -13.70
N PRO A 107 -11.87 0.67 -12.69
CA PRO A 107 -13.23 0.18 -12.94
C PRO A 107 -14.10 1.14 -13.75
N THR A 108 -13.88 2.46 -13.69
CA THR A 108 -14.70 3.43 -14.43
C THR A 108 -14.45 3.38 -15.94
N LEU A 109 -13.26 2.92 -16.35
CA LEU A 109 -12.88 2.75 -17.77
C LEU A 109 -13.22 1.35 -18.27
N PHE A 110 -12.89 0.30 -17.50
CA PHE A 110 -13.05 -1.08 -17.97
C PHE A 110 -14.48 -1.61 -17.85
N THR A 111 -15.26 -1.23 -16.84
CA THR A 111 -16.63 -1.77 -16.69
C THR A 111 -17.53 -1.42 -17.87
N PRO A 112 -17.62 -0.16 -18.34
CA PRO A 112 -18.45 0.17 -19.51
C PRO A 112 -17.95 -0.52 -20.79
N LEU A 113 -16.63 -0.64 -20.96
CA LEU A 113 -16.02 -1.31 -22.11
C LEU A 113 -16.41 -2.80 -22.16
N ILE A 114 -16.25 -3.52 -21.05
CA ILE A 114 -16.60 -4.95 -20.98
C ILE A 114 -18.11 -5.15 -21.11
N THR A 115 -18.95 -4.33 -20.47
CA THR A 115 -20.41 -4.41 -20.64
C THR A 115 -20.83 -4.17 -22.09
N SER A 116 -20.19 -3.24 -22.82
CA SER A 116 -20.49 -3.02 -24.24
C SER A 116 -20.05 -4.17 -25.16
N ILE A 117 -19.02 -4.94 -24.77
CA ILE A 117 -18.58 -6.14 -25.49
C ILE A 117 -19.50 -7.33 -25.19
N VAL A 118 -19.95 -7.47 -23.94
CA VAL A 118 -20.76 -8.61 -23.47
C VAL A 118 -22.23 -8.46 -23.84
N ASN A 119 -22.83 -7.30 -23.57
CA ASN A 119 -24.25 -7.02 -23.76
C ASN A 119 -24.47 -5.70 -24.54
N PRO A 120 -24.02 -5.60 -25.81
CA PRO A 120 -24.22 -4.41 -26.64
C PRO A 120 -25.69 -4.06 -26.91
N LYS A 121 -26.59 -5.05 -26.77
CA LYS A 121 -28.05 -4.87 -26.93
C LYS A 121 -28.74 -4.40 -25.64
N ASN A 122 -28.00 -4.33 -24.51
CA ASN A 122 -28.51 -4.03 -23.17
C ASN A 122 -29.79 -4.83 -22.81
N LEU A 123 -29.77 -6.14 -23.09
CA LEU A 123 -30.83 -7.06 -22.67
C LEU A 123 -30.88 -7.13 -21.14
N PRO A 124 -32.07 -7.27 -20.52
CA PRO A 124 -32.18 -7.46 -19.08
C PRO A 124 -31.71 -8.85 -18.64
N ALA A 125 -31.34 -8.97 -17.37
CA ALA A 125 -31.18 -10.25 -16.70
C ALA A 125 -32.55 -10.86 -16.33
N ASP A 126 -32.57 -12.13 -15.96
CA ASP A 126 -33.74 -12.84 -15.47
C ASP A 126 -34.17 -12.39 -14.04
N SER A 127 -35.24 -13.01 -13.52
CA SER A 127 -35.72 -12.82 -12.15
C SER A 127 -34.72 -13.15 -11.02
N LEU A 128 -33.66 -13.91 -11.30
CA LEU A 128 -32.58 -14.29 -10.38
C LEU A 128 -31.30 -13.45 -10.58
N GLY A 129 -31.29 -12.52 -11.54
CA GLY A 129 -30.14 -11.68 -11.87
C GLY A 129 -29.09 -12.37 -12.76
N LEU A 130 -29.47 -13.43 -13.47
CA LEU A 130 -28.63 -14.20 -14.38
C LEU A 130 -28.94 -13.86 -15.86
N PHE A 131 -28.04 -14.25 -16.77
CA PHE A 131 -28.23 -14.09 -18.21
C PHE A 131 -28.26 -15.47 -18.88
N ASP A 132 -29.44 -15.86 -19.39
CA ASP A 132 -29.63 -17.13 -20.12
C ASP A 132 -29.45 -17.00 -21.64
N ASP A 133 -29.29 -15.77 -22.16
CA ASP A 133 -29.08 -15.49 -23.58
C ASP A 133 -27.71 -16.03 -24.04
N SER A 134 -27.73 -16.93 -25.04
CA SER A 134 -26.52 -17.59 -25.56
C SER A 134 -25.51 -16.61 -26.17
N GLU A 135 -25.97 -15.52 -26.79
CA GLU A 135 -25.10 -14.51 -27.40
C GLU A 135 -24.35 -13.72 -26.30
N ILE A 136 -25.00 -13.46 -25.16
CA ILE A 136 -24.37 -12.86 -23.97
C ILE A 136 -23.41 -13.86 -23.30
N LEU A 137 -23.77 -15.14 -23.19
CA LEU A 137 -22.91 -16.16 -22.58
C LEU A 137 -21.63 -16.40 -23.40
N ASP A 138 -21.73 -16.53 -24.72
CA ASP A 138 -20.55 -16.68 -25.59
C ASP A 138 -19.69 -15.41 -25.64
N ARG A 139 -20.32 -14.21 -25.66
CA ARG A 139 -19.56 -12.95 -25.52
C ARG A 139 -18.91 -12.82 -24.15
N THR A 140 -19.50 -13.35 -23.08
CA THR A 140 -18.89 -13.38 -21.75
C THR A 140 -17.58 -14.18 -21.78
N LYS A 141 -17.58 -15.37 -22.39
CA LYS A 141 -16.35 -16.15 -22.63
C LYS A 141 -15.33 -15.33 -23.44
N ILE A 142 -15.72 -14.82 -24.61
CA ILE A 142 -14.82 -14.05 -25.50
C ILE A 142 -14.26 -12.80 -24.80
N SER A 143 -15.03 -12.16 -23.91
CA SER A 143 -14.58 -10.99 -23.16
C SER A 143 -13.37 -11.28 -22.26
N THR A 144 -13.21 -12.51 -21.75
CA THR A 144 -12.03 -12.90 -20.96
C THR A 144 -10.75 -12.90 -21.81
N ILE A 145 -10.82 -13.34 -23.09
CA ILE A 145 -9.71 -13.23 -24.03
C ILE A 145 -9.36 -11.75 -24.28
N VAL A 146 -10.37 -10.90 -24.50
CA VAL A 146 -10.16 -9.47 -24.74
C VAL A 146 -9.55 -8.78 -23.49
N GLN A 147 -10.01 -9.13 -22.28
CA GLN A 147 -9.41 -8.68 -21.02
C GLN A 147 -7.95 -9.13 -20.89
N GLY A 148 -7.63 -10.39 -21.21
CA GLY A 148 -6.28 -10.94 -21.17
C GLY A 148 -5.32 -10.25 -22.16
N LEU A 149 -5.82 -9.88 -23.35
CA LEU A 149 -5.05 -9.11 -24.33
C LEU A 149 -4.83 -7.66 -23.90
N ILE A 150 -5.88 -6.98 -23.41
CA ILE A 150 -5.78 -5.59 -22.92
C ILE A 150 -4.83 -5.51 -21.72
N THR A 151 -4.95 -6.43 -20.75
CA THR A 151 -4.03 -6.49 -19.61
C THR A 151 -2.60 -6.80 -20.05
N SER A 152 -2.38 -7.75 -20.97
CA SER A 152 -1.04 -8.02 -21.55
C SER A 152 -0.38 -6.76 -22.14
N VAL A 153 -1.11 -6.00 -22.97
CA VAL A 153 -0.58 -4.80 -23.64
C VAL A 153 -0.27 -3.70 -22.63
N LEU A 154 -1.20 -3.41 -21.71
CA LEU A 154 -0.99 -2.44 -20.64
C LEU A 154 0.18 -2.84 -19.73
N PHE A 155 0.38 -4.14 -19.53
CA PHE A 155 1.45 -4.65 -18.70
C PHE A 155 2.83 -4.53 -19.36
N ILE A 156 2.94 -4.84 -20.66
CA ILE A 156 4.17 -4.60 -21.45
C ILE A 156 4.55 -3.11 -21.40
N ILE A 157 3.58 -2.22 -21.62
CA ILE A 157 3.78 -0.77 -21.49
C ILE A 157 4.24 -0.39 -20.07
N GLY A 158 3.61 -0.96 -19.04
CA GLY A 158 3.99 -0.76 -17.64
C GLY A 158 5.42 -1.19 -17.32
N ILE A 159 5.88 -2.33 -17.86
CA ILE A 159 7.28 -2.80 -17.70
C ILE A 159 8.25 -1.82 -18.37
N MET A 160 7.95 -1.35 -19.58
CA MET A 160 8.80 -0.41 -20.32
C MET A 160 9.02 0.91 -19.55
N PHE A 161 7.97 1.42 -18.89
CA PHE A 161 8.05 2.61 -18.05
C PHE A 161 8.47 2.33 -16.59
N THR A 162 8.63 1.07 -16.17
CA THR A 162 9.15 0.73 -14.84
C THR A 162 10.67 0.86 -14.86
N PHE A 163 11.22 1.89 -14.23
CA PHE A 163 12.66 2.05 -14.02
C PHE A 163 13.05 1.67 -12.59
N PRO A 164 13.98 0.71 -12.38
CA PRO A 164 14.46 0.42 -11.03
C PRO A 164 15.10 1.68 -10.44
N ALA A 165 14.75 2.02 -9.21
CA ALA A 165 15.48 3.02 -8.45
C ALA A 165 16.90 2.49 -8.18
N GLU A 166 17.89 3.37 -8.31
CA GLU A 166 19.27 3.04 -7.96
C GLU A 166 19.35 2.64 -6.47
N PRO A 167 20.15 1.62 -6.12
CA PRO A 167 20.45 1.37 -4.71
C PRO A 167 21.14 2.61 -4.15
N ILE A 168 20.71 3.07 -2.98
CA ILE A 168 21.38 4.18 -2.29
C ILE A 168 22.81 3.73 -1.99
N GLU A 169 23.78 4.23 -2.74
CA GLU A 169 25.18 3.93 -2.50
C GLU A 169 25.59 4.53 -1.16
N ILE A 170 26.18 3.68 -0.31
CA ILE A 170 26.74 4.12 0.96
C ILE A 170 28.10 4.67 0.64
N ASP A 171 28.26 5.99 0.72
CA ASP A 171 29.57 6.61 0.57
C ASP A 171 30.43 6.25 1.80
N ASN A 172 31.38 5.33 1.62
CA ASN A 172 32.19 4.74 2.69
C ASN A 172 33.55 5.47 2.84
N THR A 173 33.72 6.66 2.26
CA THR A 173 35.01 7.39 2.22
C THR A 173 35.51 7.83 3.59
N ASP A 174 34.63 8.01 4.60
CA ASP A 174 35.01 8.46 5.94
C ASP A 174 35.62 7.35 6.83
N SER A 175 36.30 6.37 6.21
CA SER A 175 37.26 5.50 6.89
C SER A 175 38.68 6.11 6.82
N PRO A 176 39.33 6.45 7.94
CA PRO A 176 40.60 7.19 7.95
C PRO A 176 41.81 6.35 7.49
N ALA A 177 41.95 6.21 6.18
CA ALA A 177 43.05 5.50 5.53
C ALA A 177 44.40 6.24 5.69
N LYS A 178 45.45 5.49 6.06
CA LYS A 178 46.74 6.06 6.48
C LYS A 178 47.68 6.38 5.31
N LYS A 179 47.97 7.68 5.11
CA LYS A 179 49.20 8.27 4.52
C LYS A 179 49.76 7.69 3.20
N LYS A 180 49.89 8.57 2.21
CA LYS A 180 51.22 9.08 1.77
C LYS A 180 51.07 10.35 0.91
N PRO A 181 51.99 11.34 1.01
CA PRO A 181 51.98 12.51 0.13
C PRO A 181 52.68 12.19 -1.19
N THR A 182 52.11 12.61 -2.33
CA THR A 182 52.81 12.62 -3.63
C THR A 182 52.39 13.86 -4.42
N LYS A 183 53.33 14.37 -5.21
CA LYS A 183 53.43 15.74 -5.75
C LYS A 183 52.29 16.16 -6.68
N GLU A 184 52.19 17.48 -6.83
CA GLU A 184 51.37 18.19 -7.81
C GLU A 184 51.65 17.71 -9.25
N THR A 185 50.62 17.73 -10.10
CA THR A 185 50.74 18.23 -11.48
C THR A 185 49.39 18.81 -11.89
N VAL A 186 49.37 20.07 -12.30
CA VAL A 186 48.19 20.73 -12.89
C VAL A 186 48.11 20.36 -14.37
N ASN A 187 46.91 20.11 -14.89
CA ASN A 187 46.54 20.46 -16.28
C ASN A 187 45.02 20.41 -16.46
N GLU A 188 44.45 21.48 -17.00
CA GLU A 188 43.06 21.55 -17.44
C GLU A 188 42.97 21.29 -18.95
N THR A 189 41.92 20.59 -19.41
CA THR A 189 41.14 21.06 -20.58
C THR A 189 39.78 20.35 -20.71
N THR A 190 38.79 21.11 -21.18
CA THR A 190 37.41 20.72 -21.52
C THR A 190 37.36 19.83 -22.79
N THR A 191 36.29 19.13 -23.19
CA THR A 191 34.81 19.28 -23.02
C THR A 191 34.13 17.88 -23.23
N SER A 192 32.81 17.58 -23.26
CA SER A 192 31.54 18.35 -23.29
C SER A 192 30.29 17.56 -22.79
N LYS A 193 29.61 18.10 -21.77
CA LYS A 193 28.14 18.25 -21.60
C LYS A 193 27.17 17.08 -21.90
N GLN A 194 26.56 16.57 -20.82
CA GLN A 194 25.09 16.55 -20.64
C GLN A 194 24.75 17.11 -19.23
N PRO A 195 23.50 17.54 -18.92
CA PRO A 195 23.27 18.55 -17.89
C PRO A 195 23.24 18.02 -16.44
N ILE A 196 24.06 18.62 -15.58
CA ILE A 196 24.09 18.41 -14.12
C ILE A 196 23.23 19.47 -13.43
N ALA A 197 22.32 19.06 -12.55
CA ALA A 197 21.49 19.96 -11.74
C ALA A 197 22.29 20.53 -10.54
N LEU A 198 23.09 21.56 -10.80
CA LEU A 198 23.92 22.24 -9.80
C LEU A 198 23.08 23.04 -8.77
N ILE A 199 22.90 22.48 -7.57
CA ILE A 199 22.43 23.24 -6.41
C ILE A 199 23.59 24.08 -5.88
N LYS A 200 23.48 25.40 -6.01
CA LYS A 200 24.45 26.35 -5.43
C LYS A 200 24.30 26.37 -3.90
N TYR A 201 25.38 26.03 -3.19
CA TYR A 201 25.53 26.45 -1.79
C TYR A 201 25.99 27.90 -1.75
N SER A 202 25.29 28.74 -1.00
CA SER A 202 25.65 30.14 -0.75
C SER A 202 26.59 30.23 0.45
N THR A 203 27.90 30.32 0.21
CA THR A 203 28.90 30.59 1.25
C THR A 203 28.80 32.05 1.70
N SER A 204 28.07 32.31 2.79
CA SER A 204 28.12 33.60 3.49
C SER A 204 29.40 33.67 4.33
N ASN A 205 30.30 34.59 4.00
CA ASN A 205 31.55 34.79 4.72
C ASN A 205 31.31 35.21 6.19
N TYR A 206 31.89 34.47 7.14
CA TYR A 206 32.21 34.99 8.46
C TYR A 206 33.64 34.60 8.83
N THR A 207 34.44 35.62 9.16
CA THR A 207 35.88 35.52 9.46
C THR A 207 36.13 35.18 10.92
N CYS A 208 37.15 34.37 11.20
CA CYS A 208 37.60 34.12 12.57
C CYS A 208 38.64 35.16 13.03
N GLU A 209 38.53 35.61 14.29
CA GLU A 209 39.65 36.11 15.07
C GLU A 209 39.74 35.35 16.42
N PRO A 210 40.94 35.11 16.99
CA PRO A 210 41.10 34.23 18.15
C PRO A 210 41.29 34.98 19.48
N LYS A 211 40.60 34.54 20.55
CA LYS A 211 40.95 34.87 21.95
C LYS A 211 40.87 33.65 22.89
N GLN A 212 42.05 33.08 23.13
CA GLN A 212 42.60 32.51 24.38
C GLN A 212 41.96 33.04 25.70
N ILE A 213 41.94 32.39 26.88
CA ILE A 213 42.65 31.22 27.48
C ILE A 213 41.73 30.54 28.55
N VAL A 214 42.13 29.37 29.12
CA VAL A 214 41.66 28.72 30.40
C VAL A 214 40.35 27.89 30.28
N SER A 215 40.18 26.71 30.89
CA SER A 215 41.00 25.88 31.81
C SER A 215 41.17 24.41 31.34
N LYS A 216 42.08 23.65 31.99
CA LYS A 216 42.18 22.19 31.85
C LYS A 216 41.28 21.51 32.90
N GLU A 217 40.22 20.81 32.49
CA GLU A 217 39.71 19.63 33.23
C GLU A 217 38.69 18.79 32.43
N THR A 218 37.97 19.38 31.48
CA THR A 218 36.91 18.70 30.71
C THR A 218 37.44 17.82 29.57
N LYS A 219 38.13 16.72 29.88
CA LYS A 219 38.74 15.83 28.86
C LYS A 219 38.43 14.32 28.94
N LEU A 220 37.51 13.89 29.81
CA LEU A 220 37.05 12.49 29.88
C LEU A 220 35.56 12.30 29.54
N SER A 221 34.76 13.36 29.51
CA SER A 221 33.31 13.31 29.28
C SER A 221 32.86 13.67 27.85
N LEU A 222 33.62 14.47 27.09
CA LEU A 222 33.20 14.90 25.75
C LEU A 222 33.22 13.76 24.71
N ASN A 223 34.21 12.87 24.76
CA ASN A 223 34.39 11.81 23.76
C ASN A 223 33.26 10.76 23.72
N ILE A 224 32.32 10.79 24.67
CA ILE A 224 31.12 9.92 24.67
C ILE A 224 29.95 10.60 23.93
N VAL A 225 29.96 11.93 23.81
CA VAL A 225 28.86 12.71 23.19
C VAL A 225 29.01 12.80 21.67
N GLU A 226 30.23 12.92 21.14
CA GLU A 226 30.45 13.08 19.69
C GLU A 226 30.15 11.81 18.86
N PHE A 227 30.19 10.62 19.47
CA PHE A 227 29.84 9.35 18.79
C PHE A 227 28.32 9.13 18.66
N GLU A 228 27.47 10.08 19.09
CA GLU A 228 26.03 10.05 18.80
C GLU A 228 25.68 10.72 17.44
N SER A 229 26.69 11.20 16.69
CA SER A 229 26.52 11.74 15.35
C SER A 229 26.15 10.68 14.29
N THR A 230 25.37 11.10 13.29
CA THR A 230 25.23 10.48 11.95
C THR A 230 24.99 8.95 11.87
N ILE A 231 24.01 8.43 12.61
CA ILE A 231 23.13 7.39 12.03
C ILE A 231 21.90 8.09 11.47
N ASP A 232 21.98 8.51 10.20
CA ASP A 232 20.82 9.06 9.51
C ASP A 232 19.71 8.03 9.34
N ALA A 233 18.47 8.49 9.46
CA ALA A 233 17.29 7.62 9.44
C ALA A 233 17.07 6.91 8.09
N THR A 234 17.70 7.39 7.01
CA THR A 234 17.79 6.76 5.69
C THR A 234 18.48 5.39 5.73
N ASN A 235 19.51 5.23 6.57
CA ASN A 235 20.30 4.00 6.64
C ASN A 235 19.73 2.95 7.62
N CYS A 236 18.69 3.29 8.39
CA CYS A 236 18.02 2.34 9.28
C CYS A 236 16.97 1.50 8.54
N SER A 237 17.00 0.18 8.71
CA SER A 237 15.93 -0.71 8.26
C SER A 237 15.83 -1.98 9.13
N LEU A 238 14.60 -2.42 9.40
CA LEU A 238 14.32 -3.59 10.23
C LEU A 238 14.06 -4.83 9.37
N GLU A 239 14.83 -5.90 9.61
CA GLU A 239 14.47 -7.25 9.16
C GLU A 239 13.04 -7.60 9.65
N PRO A 240 12.22 -8.36 8.89
CA PRO A 240 10.84 -8.68 9.28
C PRO A 240 10.71 -9.28 10.70
N LYS A 241 11.66 -10.14 11.09
CA LYS A 241 11.73 -10.76 12.44
C LYS A 241 11.90 -9.76 13.60
N PHE A 242 12.27 -8.51 13.31
CA PHE A 242 12.26 -7.40 14.25
C PHE A 242 11.02 -6.52 14.11
N ALA A 243 10.48 -6.33 12.90
CA ALA A 243 9.21 -5.62 12.68
C ALA A 243 8.06 -6.27 13.48
N PHE A 244 7.92 -7.60 13.44
CA PHE A 244 6.97 -8.37 14.25
C PHE A 244 7.08 -8.14 15.77
N LYS A 245 8.26 -7.71 16.27
CA LYS A 245 8.49 -7.40 17.70
C LYS A 245 8.10 -5.96 18.08
N THR A 246 7.52 -5.20 17.15
CA THR A 246 7.08 -3.81 17.39
C THR A 246 5.56 -3.72 17.48
N LEU A 247 5.07 -2.89 18.40
CA LEU A 247 3.64 -2.60 18.53
C LEU A 247 3.05 -2.00 17.25
N GLU A 248 3.83 -1.17 16.54
CA GLU A 248 3.43 -0.50 15.29
C GLU A 248 3.14 -1.46 14.14
N PHE A 249 3.80 -2.63 14.10
CA PHE A 249 3.44 -3.67 13.14
C PHE A 249 2.01 -4.18 13.38
N TRP A 250 1.68 -4.49 14.63
CA TRP A 250 0.36 -4.97 15.02
C TRP A 250 -0.72 -3.88 14.92
N LEU A 251 -0.39 -2.64 15.29
CA LEU A 251 -1.29 -1.49 15.09
C LEU A 251 -1.57 -1.26 13.59
N LEU A 252 -0.55 -1.25 12.72
CA LEU A 252 -0.73 -1.09 11.27
C LEU A 252 -1.52 -2.26 10.67
N SER A 253 -1.21 -3.50 11.04
CA SER A 253 -1.86 -4.68 10.46
C SER A 253 -3.33 -4.80 10.88
N LEU A 254 -3.67 -4.50 12.14
CA LEU A 254 -5.07 -4.43 12.58
C LEU A 254 -5.79 -3.19 12.02
N LYS A 255 -5.10 -2.06 11.82
CA LYS A 255 -5.68 -0.90 11.11
C LYS A 255 -6.02 -1.22 9.65
N VAL A 256 -5.12 -1.93 8.93
CA VAL A 256 -5.36 -2.43 7.57
C VAL A 256 -6.53 -3.42 7.53
N LEU A 257 -6.62 -4.35 8.50
CA LEU A 257 -7.75 -5.29 8.63
C LEU A 257 -9.07 -4.53 8.72
N ILE A 258 -9.16 -3.56 9.63
CA ILE A 258 -10.39 -2.79 9.82
C ILE A 258 -10.69 -1.95 8.57
N SER A 259 -9.73 -1.21 8.02
CA SER A 259 -9.94 -0.40 6.80
C SER A 259 -10.44 -1.24 5.63
N GLU A 260 -9.90 -2.44 5.40
CA GLU A 260 -10.37 -3.37 4.35
C GLU A 260 -11.79 -3.88 4.63
N LEU A 261 -12.08 -4.29 5.88
CA LEU A 261 -13.40 -4.77 6.30
C LEU A 261 -14.48 -3.69 6.10
N LEU A 262 -14.19 -2.43 6.48
CA LEU A 262 -15.05 -1.28 6.23
C LEU A 262 -15.26 -1.05 4.72
N PHE A 263 -14.18 -1.12 3.93
CA PHE A 263 -14.18 -0.78 2.50
C PHE A 263 -15.04 -1.77 1.69
N ILE A 264 -14.84 -3.07 1.90
CA ILE A 264 -15.59 -4.13 1.22
C ILE A 264 -17.07 -4.08 1.64
N TYR A 265 -17.36 -3.97 2.94
CA TYR A 265 -18.75 -3.90 3.41
C TYR A 265 -19.49 -2.70 2.79
N LEU A 266 -18.90 -1.50 2.80
CA LEU A 266 -19.53 -0.31 2.21
C LEU A 266 -19.73 -0.46 0.70
N LEU A 267 -18.73 -0.92 -0.05
CA LEU A 267 -18.83 -1.06 -1.51
C LEU A 267 -19.91 -2.04 -1.97
N PHE A 268 -20.13 -3.12 -1.24
CA PHE A 268 -21.15 -4.13 -1.61
C PHE A 268 -22.52 -3.81 -1.02
N MET A 269 -22.59 -3.34 0.22
CA MET A 269 -23.87 -3.22 0.94
C MET A 269 -24.56 -1.86 0.74
N TYR A 270 -23.88 -0.82 0.20
CA TYR A 270 -24.55 0.47 0.01
C TYR A 270 -25.78 0.35 -0.90
N LYS A 271 -25.65 -0.19 -2.12
CA LYS A 271 -26.75 -0.24 -3.10
C LYS A 271 -27.93 -1.09 -2.59
N PRO A 272 -27.75 -2.33 -2.08
CA PRO A 272 -28.83 -3.10 -1.45
C PRO A 272 -29.49 -2.37 -0.28
N TYR A 273 -28.72 -1.71 0.59
CA TYR A 273 -29.28 -0.94 1.71
C TYR A 273 -30.09 0.26 1.22
N GLY A 274 -29.57 1.02 0.25
CA GLY A 274 -30.23 2.17 -0.35
C GLY A 274 -31.53 1.80 -1.06
N GLN A 275 -31.59 0.64 -1.74
CA GLN A 275 -32.80 0.12 -2.38
C GLN A 275 -33.97 -0.11 -1.41
N THR A 276 -33.71 -0.22 -0.09
CA THR A 276 -34.79 -0.38 0.91
C THR A 276 -35.65 0.88 1.11
N PHE A 277 -35.17 2.08 0.70
CA PHE A 277 -35.92 3.34 0.75
C PHE A 277 -35.83 4.20 -0.52
N ILE A 278 -34.83 4.00 -1.39
CA ILE A 278 -34.63 4.72 -2.65
C ILE A 278 -34.96 3.81 -3.84
N LYS A 279 -36.09 4.06 -4.49
CA LYS A 279 -36.57 3.32 -5.68
C LYS A 279 -35.96 3.82 -7.00
N ASP A 280 -34.72 4.31 -6.97
CA ASP A 280 -34.03 4.94 -8.08
C ASP A 280 -32.66 4.28 -8.30
N ASP A 281 -32.66 3.22 -9.10
CA ASP A 281 -31.47 2.39 -9.30
C ASP A 281 -30.38 3.07 -10.15
N TYR A 282 -30.79 3.97 -11.06
CA TYR A 282 -29.87 4.83 -11.80
C TYR A 282 -29.13 5.78 -10.85
N PHE A 283 -29.84 6.41 -9.91
CA PHE A 283 -29.22 7.23 -8.88
C PHE A 283 -28.25 6.41 -8.00
N LEU A 284 -28.65 5.24 -7.51
CA LEU A 284 -27.77 4.39 -6.68
C LEU A 284 -26.54 3.89 -7.46
N SER A 285 -26.66 3.68 -8.77
CA SER A 285 -25.54 3.32 -9.65
C SER A 285 -24.60 4.52 -9.89
N ALA A 286 -25.17 5.73 -10.05
CA ALA A 286 -24.40 6.98 -10.14
C ALA A 286 -23.66 7.32 -8.83
N VAL A 287 -24.25 7.01 -7.67
CA VAL A 287 -23.58 7.07 -6.35
C VAL A 287 -22.33 6.18 -6.35
N GLY A 288 -22.42 4.95 -6.89
CA GLY A 288 -21.26 4.05 -7.03
C GLY A 288 -20.13 4.64 -7.89
N ALA A 289 -20.46 5.27 -9.02
CA ALA A 289 -19.48 5.96 -9.86
C ALA A 289 -18.84 7.16 -9.12
N ALA A 290 -19.63 7.93 -8.38
CA ALA A 290 -19.14 9.03 -7.53
C ALA A 290 -18.25 8.52 -6.38
N CYS A 291 -18.52 7.34 -5.80
CA CYS A 291 -17.65 6.69 -4.81
C CYS A 291 -16.27 6.35 -5.40
N ALA A 292 -16.20 5.85 -6.64
CA ALA A 292 -14.91 5.56 -7.30
C ALA A 292 -14.09 6.84 -7.53
N ILE A 293 -14.74 7.92 -7.97
CA ILE A 293 -14.10 9.25 -8.15
C ILE A 293 -13.64 9.81 -6.80
N SER A 294 -14.48 9.76 -5.77
CA SER A 294 -14.18 10.21 -4.39
C SER A 294 -12.99 9.47 -3.79
N ASN A 295 -12.96 8.13 -3.92
CA ASN A 295 -11.84 7.29 -3.53
C ASN A 295 -10.55 7.69 -4.27
N THR A 296 -10.63 7.90 -5.60
CA THR A 296 -9.49 8.33 -6.43
C THR A 296 -8.92 9.68 -5.95
N ILE A 297 -9.78 10.70 -5.77
CA ILE A 297 -9.39 12.05 -5.30
C ILE A 297 -8.86 12.02 -3.86
N GLY A 298 -9.49 11.23 -2.99
CA GLY A 298 -9.12 11.11 -1.59
C GLY A 298 -7.74 10.46 -1.40
N ARG A 299 -7.44 9.38 -2.14
CA ARG A 299 -6.12 8.72 -2.14
C ARG A 299 -4.99 9.69 -2.55
N LEU A 300 -5.21 10.51 -3.57
CA LEU A 300 -4.28 11.57 -3.99
C LEU A 300 -4.10 12.63 -2.89
N SER A 301 -5.22 13.17 -2.39
CA SER A 301 -5.23 14.30 -1.46
C SER A 301 -4.62 13.96 -0.10
N MET A 302 -5.00 12.81 0.47
CA MET A 302 -4.47 12.36 1.75
C MET A 302 -3.00 11.94 1.63
N GLY A 303 -2.58 11.38 0.49
CA GLY A 303 -1.16 11.13 0.19
C GLY A 303 -0.32 12.40 0.28
N HIS A 304 -0.76 13.48 -0.39
CA HIS A 304 -0.10 14.80 -0.31
C HIS A 304 -0.06 15.36 1.12
N PHE A 305 -1.19 15.35 1.84
CA PHE A 305 -1.24 15.84 3.21
C PHE A 305 -0.34 15.02 4.15
N LYS A 306 -0.22 13.70 3.94
CA LYS A 306 0.60 12.81 4.77
C LYS A 306 2.09 13.12 4.66
N ASP A 307 2.56 13.58 3.50
CA ASP A 307 3.94 14.08 3.34
C ASP A 307 4.14 15.44 4.00
N LYS A 308 3.12 16.31 4.00
CA LYS A 308 3.20 17.67 4.58
C LYS A 308 3.10 17.71 6.11
N PHE A 309 2.25 16.87 6.70
CA PHE A 309 1.90 16.92 8.13
C PHE A 309 2.30 15.65 8.90
N GLY A 310 2.78 14.61 8.22
CA GLY A 310 3.07 13.30 8.80
C GLY A 310 1.84 12.42 8.98
N TYR A 311 2.05 11.11 8.95
CA TYR A 311 0.98 10.10 8.93
C TYR A 311 -0.06 10.28 10.05
N LYS A 312 0.37 10.48 11.30
CA LYS A 312 -0.55 10.55 12.44
C LYS A 312 -1.50 11.76 12.36
N ALA A 313 -0.98 12.93 11.96
CA ALA A 313 -1.75 14.17 11.91
C ALA A 313 -2.86 14.12 10.87
N VAL A 314 -2.67 13.37 9.78
CA VAL A 314 -3.69 13.15 8.74
C VAL A 314 -4.61 11.97 9.08
N SER A 315 -4.06 10.87 9.61
CA SER A 315 -4.85 9.68 9.90
C SER A 315 -5.87 9.89 11.03
N ILE A 316 -5.61 10.72 12.03
CA ILE A 316 -6.57 10.98 13.12
C ILE A 316 -7.88 11.62 12.59
N PRO A 317 -7.87 12.80 11.94
CA PRO A 317 -9.10 13.40 11.42
C PRO A 317 -9.75 12.56 10.33
N LEU A 318 -8.97 11.85 9.50
CA LEU A 318 -9.53 10.95 8.48
C LEU A 318 -10.23 9.73 9.09
N SER A 319 -9.73 9.18 10.21
CA SER A 319 -10.40 8.11 10.96
C SER A 319 -11.63 8.63 11.70
N GLY A 320 -11.60 9.85 12.23
CA GLY A 320 -12.76 10.50 12.83
C GLY A 320 -13.88 10.76 11.79
N LEU A 321 -13.52 11.27 10.61
CA LEU A 321 -14.42 11.44 9.48
C LEU A 321 -15.02 10.11 9.02
N THR A 322 -14.20 9.06 8.92
CA THR A 322 -14.64 7.69 8.60
C THR A 322 -15.66 7.20 9.62
N MET A 323 -15.33 7.27 10.91
CA MET A 323 -16.20 6.85 12.00
C MET A 323 -17.54 7.58 12.00
N LEU A 324 -17.53 8.91 11.83
CA LEU A 324 -18.75 9.72 11.77
C LEU A 324 -19.60 9.39 10.52
N SER A 325 -18.97 9.25 9.35
CA SER A 325 -19.68 8.95 8.09
C SER A 325 -20.34 7.58 8.12
N VAL A 326 -19.64 6.56 8.63
CA VAL A 326 -20.18 5.20 8.79
C VAL A 326 -21.27 5.15 9.88
N SER A 327 -21.07 5.84 11.01
CA SER A 327 -22.09 5.90 12.08
C SER A 327 -23.36 6.66 11.67
N MET A 328 -23.26 7.60 10.73
CA MET A 328 -24.41 8.35 10.19
C MET A 328 -25.23 7.55 9.18
N MET A 329 -24.69 6.46 8.61
CA MET A 329 -25.37 5.68 7.57
C MET A 329 -26.82 5.25 7.89
N PRO A 330 -27.18 4.78 9.11
CA PRO A 330 -28.56 4.38 9.41
C PRO A 330 -29.56 5.55 9.38
N LEU A 331 -29.10 6.74 9.74
CA LEU A 331 -29.92 7.96 9.81
C LEU A 331 -30.27 8.50 8.41
N THR A 332 -29.47 8.17 7.38
CA THR A 332 -29.69 8.64 6.00
C THR A 332 -31.06 8.30 5.42
N ARG A 333 -31.71 7.21 5.90
CA ARG A 333 -33.04 6.78 5.44
C ARG A 333 -34.18 7.76 5.72
N TYR A 334 -33.95 8.71 6.63
CA TYR A 334 -34.93 9.74 7.00
C TYR A 334 -34.77 11.05 6.21
N PHE A 335 -33.78 11.13 5.32
CA PHE A 335 -33.46 12.29 4.49
C PHE A 335 -33.67 12.01 3.00
N ASP A 336 -33.50 13.03 2.16
CA ASP A 336 -33.56 12.86 0.70
C ASP A 336 -32.46 11.93 0.15
N LYS A 337 -32.73 11.32 -1.01
CA LYS A 337 -31.80 10.43 -1.71
C LYS A 337 -30.44 11.08 -1.98
N LEU A 338 -30.38 12.39 -2.26
CA LEU A 338 -29.12 13.12 -2.45
C LEU A 338 -28.26 13.10 -1.18
N PHE A 339 -28.88 13.23 0.01
CA PHE A 339 -28.16 13.19 1.29
C PHE A 339 -27.56 11.80 1.54
N TYR A 340 -28.35 10.74 1.30
CA TYR A 340 -27.85 9.36 1.30
C TYR A 340 -26.65 9.20 0.35
N GLY A 341 -26.77 9.66 -0.90
CA GLY A 341 -25.71 9.53 -1.90
C GLY A 341 -24.42 10.21 -1.48
N MET A 342 -24.51 11.45 -0.97
CA MET A 342 -23.35 12.17 -0.43
C MET A 342 -22.71 11.46 0.76
N ALA A 343 -23.50 10.88 1.66
CA ALA A 343 -23.00 10.14 2.82
C ALA A 343 -22.19 8.89 2.40
N VAL A 344 -22.67 8.11 1.43
CA VAL A 344 -21.93 6.95 0.88
C VAL A 344 -20.65 7.38 0.17
N VAL A 345 -20.73 8.41 -0.68
CA VAL A 345 -19.56 8.95 -1.42
C VAL A 345 -18.47 9.46 -0.47
N LEU A 346 -18.87 10.06 0.65
CA LEU A 346 -17.96 10.50 1.71
C LEU A 346 -17.37 9.31 2.49
N ALA A 347 -18.18 8.33 2.89
CA ALA A 347 -17.74 7.16 3.65
C ALA A 347 -16.76 6.28 2.86
N VAL A 348 -17.09 5.91 1.61
CA VAL A 348 -16.21 5.11 0.74
C VAL A 348 -14.94 5.88 0.39
N GLY A 349 -15.05 7.19 0.15
CA GLY A 349 -13.90 8.07 -0.08
C GLY A 349 -12.95 8.11 1.12
N ALA A 350 -13.48 8.29 2.34
CA ALA A 350 -12.69 8.38 3.56
C ALA A 350 -11.94 7.07 3.86
N VAL A 351 -12.65 5.93 3.88
CA VAL A 351 -12.05 4.60 4.11
C VAL A 351 -11.02 4.27 3.01
N GLY A 352 -11.39 4.47 1.75
CA GLY A 352 -10.51 4.21 0.61
C GLY A 352 -9.24 5.07 0.62
N SER A 353 -9.29 6.25 1.25
CA SER A 353 -8.14 7.12 1.49
C SER A 353 -7.27 6.67 2.67
N GLN A 354 -7.87 6.19 3.77
CA GLN A 354 -7.10 5.64 4.92
C GLN A 354 -6.15 4.54 4.43
N TYR A 355 -6.69 3.61 3.64
CA TYR A 355 -5.99 2.45 3.13
C TYR A 355 -4.73 2.80 2.32
N ALA A 356 -4.79 3.85 1.49
CA ALA A 356 -3.64 4.27 0.67
C ALA A 356 -2.49 4.91 1.46
N LEU A 357 -2.72 5.33 2.72
CA LEU A 357 -1.64 5.84 3.58
C LEU A 357 -0.77 4.72 4.17
N MET A 358 -1.29 3.49 4.24
CA MET A 358 -0.68 2.38 5.00
C MET A 358 0.67 1.89 4.43
N PRO A 359 0.88 1.74 3.10
CA PRO A 359 2.16 1.25 2.57
C PRO A 359 3.31 2.20 2.91
N SER A 360 3.12 3.51 2.68
CA SER A 360 4.15 4.50 2.99
C SER A 360 4.29 4.74 4.49
N ALA A 361 3.24 4.58 5.31
CA ALA A 361 3.35 4.62 6.77
C ALA A 361 4.13 3.43 7.36
N ALA A 362 3.98 2.23 6.79
CA ALA A 362 4.77 1.06 7.13
C ALA A 362 6.24 1.23 6.68
N GLN A 363 6.46 1.77 5.47
CA GLN A 363 7.79 2.11 4.97
C GLN A 363 8.53 3.10 5.89
N ASP A 364 7.86 4.17 6.35
CA ASP A 364 8.41 5.12 7.33
C ASP A 364 8.68 4.49 8.72
N SER A 365 7.95 3.42 9.06
CA SER A 365 8.04 2.74 10.35
C SER A 365 9.13 1.65 10.40
N PHE A 366 9.48 1.04 9.27
CA PHE A 366 10.37 -0.12 9.18
C PHE A 366 11.61 0.08 8.30
N GLY A 367 11.66 1.14 7.49
CA GLY A 367 12.80 1.48 6.63
C GLY A 367 12.75 0.86 5.24
N ASP A 368 13.48 1.47 4.30
CA ASP A 368 13.33 1.24 2.87
C ASP A 368 13.90 -0.11 2.37
N LYS A 369 14.89 -0.71 3.05
CA LYS A 369 15.60 -1.92 2.57
C LYS A 369 14.73 -3.19 2.55
N TYR A 370 13.77 -3.30 3.47
CA TYR A 370 12.86 -4.45 3.60
C TYR A 370 11.39 -4.05 3.45
N ALA A 371 11.13 -2.86 2.89
CA ALA A 371 9.80 -2.26 2.85
C ALA A 371 8.75 -3.18 2.20
N SER A 372 9.00 -3.74 1.01
CA SER A 372 8.04 -4.60 0.29
C SER A 372 7.61 -5.82 1.10
N ILE A 373 8.56 -6.46 1.79
CA ILE A 373 8.32 -7.64 2.63
C ILE A 373 7.54 -7.24 3.91
N ASN A 374 7.95 -6.15 4.57
CA ASN A 374 7.30 -5.67 5.79
C ASN A 374 5.87 -5.16 5.53
N ILE A 375 5.64 -4.45 4.41
CA ILE A 375 4.32 -4.06 3.93
C ILE A 375 3.48 -5.31 3.65
N GLY A 376 4.02 -6.30 2.94
CA GLY A 376 3.31 -7.55 2.66
C GLY A 376 2.85 -8.28 3.93
N PHE A 377 3.71 -8.36 4.95
CA PHE A 377 3.32 -8.95 6.24
C PHE A 377 2.27 -8.13 7.00
N VAL A 378 2.33 -6.79 6.95
CA VAL A 378 1.27 -5.94 7.51
C VAL A 378 -0.07 -6.21 6.81
N TYR A 379 -0.05 -6.41 5.50
CA TYR A 379 -1.25 -6.59 4.66
C TYR A 379 -1.85 -8.00 4.69
N MET A 380 -1.17 -9.04 5.21
CA MET A 380 -1.74 -10.39 5.35
C MET A 380 -3.07 -10.42 6.13
N SER A 381 -3.33 -9.41 6.97
CA SER A 381 -4.59 -9.28 7.70
C SER A 381 -5.81 -8.97 6.83
N THR A 382 -5.62 -8.49 5.59
CA THR A 382 -6.71 -8.30 4.61
C THR A 382 -7.41 -9.61 4.25
N VAL A 383 -6.72 -10.76 4.33
CA VAL A 383 -7.32 -12.10 4.15
C VAL A 383 -8.35 -12.40 5.23
N ILE A 384 -8.08 -11.97 6.47
CA ILE A 384 -9.02 -12.09 7.58
C ILE A 384 -10.20 -11.15 7.33
N ALA A 385 -9.95 -9.92 6.86
CA ALA A 385 -10.98 -8.95 6.56
C ALA A 385 -11.92 -9.40 5.42
N THR A 386 -11.40 -9.92 4.31
CA THR A 386 -12.19 -10.38 3.16
C THR A 386 -13.07 -11.58 3.53
N VAL A 387 -12.49 -12.59 4.21
CA VAL A 387 -13.24 -13.77 4.66
C VAL A 387 -14.28 -13.40 5.72
N SER A 388 -13.91 -12.55 6.69
CA SER A 388 -14.86 -12.07 7.70
C SER A 388 -16.00 -11.26 7.08
N SER A 389 -15.71 -10.37 6.12
CA SER A 389 -16.72 -9.54 5.45
C SER A 389 -17.78 -10.39 4.73
N ALA A 390 -17.35 -11.43 4.01
CA ALA A 390 -18.26 -12.36 3.35
C ALA A 390 -19.14 -13.14 4.35
N LEU A 391 -18.55 -13.73 5.40
CA LEU A 391 -19.27 -14.48 6.42
C LEU A 391 -20.26 -13.61 7.22
N LEU A 392 -19.85 -12.39 7.57
CA LEU A 392 -20.70 -11.39 8.23
C LEU A 392 -21.90 -11.04 7.33
N SER A 393 -21.64 -10.70 6.07
CA SER A 393 -22.68 -10.30 5.13
C SER A 393 -23.69 -11.43 4.85
N GLN A 394 -23.21 -12.67 4.72
CA GLN A 394 -24.04 -13.84 4.38
C GLN A 394 -24.87 -14.38 5.55
N HIS A 395 -24.31 -14.40 6.77
CA HIS A 395 -24.95 -15.05 7.92
C HIS A 395 -25.48 -14.10 9.00
N LEU A 396 -24.89 -12.92 9.18
CA LEU A 396 -25.24 -12.04 10.30
C LEU A 396 -26.29 -10.99 9.93
N THR A 397 -26.28 -10.52 8.68
CA THR A 397 -27.26 -9.53 8.15
C THR A 397 -28.71 -10.00 8.29
N SER A 398 -28.98 -11.29 8.14
CA SER A 398 -30.31 -11.89 8.31
C SER A 398 -30.75 -12.02 9.77
N ILE A 399 -29.81 -11.92 10.73
CA ILE A 399 -30.08 -12.06 12.17
C ILE A 399 -30.22 -10.69 12.83
N ILE A 400 -29.30 -9.76 12.57
CA ILE A 400 -29.27 -8.43 13.24
C ILE A 400 -29.79 -7.28 12.36
N GLY A 401 -30.15 -7.58 11.11
CA GLY A 401 -30.65 -6.61 10.14
C GLY A 401 -29.59 -5.60 9.65
N TRP A 402 -29.96 -4.83 8.64
CA TRP A 402 -29.07 -3.83 8.02
C TRP A 402 -28.52 -2.81 9.02
N GLU A 403 -29.34 -2.31 9.94
CA GLU A 403 -28.89 -1.33 10.94
C GLU A 403 -27.92 -1.96 11.95
N GLY A 404 -28.18 -3.18 12.43
CA GLY A 404 -27.26 -3.88 13.32
C GLY A 404 -25.90 -4.13 12.67
N MET A 405 -25.88 -4.50 11.39
CA MET A 405 -24.64 -4.65 10.63
C MET A 405 -23.90 -3.33 10.45
N ILE A 406 -24.61 -2.24 10.14
CA ILE A 406 -24.00 -0.91 10.01
C ILE A 406 -23.43 -0.42 11.36
N TYR A 407 -24.12 -0.65 12.49
CA TYR A 407 -23.60 -0.31 13.82
C TYR A 407 -22.42 -1.18 14.25
N LEU A 408 -22.37 -2.46 13.85
CA LEU A 408 -21.21 -3.34 14.07
C LEU A 408 -19.98 -2.82 13.30
N ILE A 409 -20.16 -2.48 12.03
CA ILE A 409 -19.13 -1.90 11.15
C ILE A 409 -18.70 -0.50 11.64
N ALA A 410 -19.63 0.32 12.12
CA ALA A 410 -19.32 1.58 12.80
C ALA A 410 -18.49 1.37 14.08
N SER A 411 -18.79 0.34 14.87
CA SER A 411 -18.02 0.00 16.08
C SER A 411 -16.57 -0.39 15.74
N CYS A 412 -16.34 -1.12 14.64
CA CYS A 412 -15.00 -1.36 14.12
C CYS A 412 -14.28 -0.04 13.74
N SER A 413 -14.97 0.90 13.09
CA SER A 413 -14.39 2.22 12.76
C SER A 413 -14.07 3.10 13.98
N ALA A 414 -14.77 2.92 15.11
CA ALA A 414 -14.43 3.58 16.37
C ALA A 414 -13.14 3.00 16.99
N ILE A 415 -12.94 1.67 16.89
CA ILE A 415 -11.68 1.01 17.28
C ILE A 415 -10.51 1.55 16.44
N ASP A 416 -10.70 1.67 15.12
CA ASP A 416 -9.72 2.27 14.20
C ASP A 416 -9.33 3.71 14.60
N PHE A 417 -10.31 4.56 14.91
CA PHE A 417 -10.09 5.93 15.39
C PHE A 417 -9.28 5.94 16.69
N ILE A 418 -9.68 5.17 17.71
CA ILE A 418 -8.99 5.07 19.00
C ILE A 418 -7.55 4.55 18.82
N MET A 419 -7.34 3.49 18.05
CA MET A 419 -6.02 2.92 17.75
C MET A 419 -5.07 3.94 17.11
N THR A 420 -5.60 4.85 16.29
CA THR A 420 -4.79 5.85 15.58
C THR A 420 -4.09 6.82 16.54
N PHE A 421 -4.63 7.06 17.75
CA PHE A 421 -3.95 7.85 18.77
C PHE A 421 -2.69 7.18 19.34
N PHE A 422 -2.57 5.85 19.26
CA PHE A 422 -1.39 5.10 19.74
C PHE A 422 -0.26 5.04 18.69
N MET A 423 -0.54 5.35 17.43
CA MET A 423 0.48 5.42 16.38
C MET A 423 1.54 6.51 16.69
N PRO A 424 2.81 6.32 16.29
CA PRO A 424 3.86 7.29 16.52
C PRO A 424 3.71 8.53 15.62
N SER A 425 3.86 9.73 16.19
CA SER A 425 3.82 10.98 15.42
C SER A 425 5.01 11.10 14.45
N ASN A 426 6.17 10.57 14.83
CA ASN A 426 7.40 10.55 14.03
C ASN A 426 7.96 9.11 13.96
N PRO A 427 7.55 8.31 12.97
CA PRO A 427 8.00 6.92 12.82
C PRO A 427 9.53 6.79 12.72
N SER A 428 10.17 7.60 11.87
CA SER A 428 11.60 7.52 11.56
C SER A 428 12.50 7.74 12.79
N ARG A 429 12.13 8.64 13.71
CA ARG A 429 12.87 8.84 14.97
C ARG A 429 12.75 7.64 15.93
N LYS A 430 11.67 6.86 15.82
CA LYS A 430 11.46 5.61 16.57
C LYS A 430 12.21 4.44 15.91
N LEU A 431 12.27 4.42 14.57
CA LEU A 431 13.05 3.46 13.77
C LEU A 431 14.54 3.48 14.13
N VAL A 432 15.19 4.65 14.18
CA VAL A 432 16.62 4.77 14.57
C VAL A 432 16.88 4.20 15.96
N LYS A 433 16.03 4.52 16.96
CA LYS A 433 16.18 3.99 18.33
C LYS A 433 16.07 2.47 18.37
N ARG A 434 15.15 1.89 17.59
CA ARG A 434 14.98 0.43 17.48
C ARG A 434 16.11 -0.24 16.73
N TYR A 435 16.66 0.41 15.72
CA TYR A 435 17.82 -0.08 14.99
C TYR A 435 19.01 -0.23 15.95
N LYS A 436 19.35 0.82 16.73
CA LYS A 436 20.34 0.73 17.81
C LYS A 436 20.03 -0.43 18.79
N GLN A 437 18.80 -0.52 19.32
CA GLN A 437 18.40 -1.59 20.25
C GLN A 437 18.52 -3.04 19.69
N PHE A 438 18.13 -3.26 18.43
CA PHE A 438 18.07 -4.62 17.86
C PHE A 438 19.39 -5.10 17.24
N TYR A 439 20.28 -4.18 16.81
CA TYR A 439 21.53 -4.55 16.13
C TYR A 439 22.79 -4.34 16.99
N SER A 440 22.89 -3.31 17.85
CA SER A 440 24.10 -3.12 18.68
C SER A 440 24.32 -4.24 19.71
N GLY A 441 23.26 -4.97 20.08
CA GLY A 441 23.38 -6.22 20.86
C GLY A 441 24.04 -7.39 20.10
N ARG A 442 24.04 -7.37 18.75
CA ARG A 442 24.80 -8.34 17.94
C ARG A 442 26.29 -8.04 17.92
N GLU A 443 26.66 -6.76 17.86
CA GLU A 443 28.07 -6.33 17.77
C GLU A 443 28.85 -6.74 19.02
N LEU A 444 28.27 -6.56 20.21
CA LEU A 444 28.85 -7.00 21.49
C LEU A 444 29.00 -8.53 21.58
N SER A 445 28.04 -9.31 21.08
CA SER A 445 28.11 -10.79 21.11
C SER A 445 29.00 -11.37 20.01
N GLY A 446 29.18 -10.68 18.88
CA GLY A 446 30.22 -10.99 17.88
C GLY A 446 31.63 -10.71 18.41
N SER A 447 31.84 -9.54 19.02
CA SER A 447 33.12 -9.15 19.64
C SER A 447 33.55 -10.13 20.74
N SER A 448 32.61 -10.54 21.62
CA SER A 448 32.88 -11.54 22.66
C SER A 448 33.35 -12.89 22.08
N LYS A 449 32.81 -13.35 20.95
CA LYS A 449 33.28 -14.57 20.28
C LYS A 449 34.64 -14.39 19.61
N SER A 450 34.94 -13.21 19.07
CA SER A 450 36.24 -12.90 18.49
C SER A 450 37.36 -12.93 19.54
N ASN A 451 37.16 -12.25 20.68
CA ASN A 451 38.19 -12.15 21.71
C ASN A 451 38.45 -13.49 22.42
N ASN A 452 37.42 -14.32 22.60
CA ASN A 452 37.59 -15.64 23.22
C ASN A 452 38.36 -16.64 22.33
N MET A 453 38.49 -16.38 21.02
CA MET A 453 39.37 -17.16 20.14
C MET A 453 40.83 -16.67 20.14
N SER A 454 41.11 -15.43 20.55
CA SER A 454 42.50 -14.93 20.64
C SER A 454 43.19 -15.23 21.98
N ILE A 455 42.41 -15.43 23.06
CA ILE A 455 42.96 -15.68 24.41
C ILE A 455 43.24 -17.17 24.66
N ALA A 456 42.70 -18.07 23.83
CA ALA A 456 42.95 -19.52 23.89
C ALA A 456 44.20 -19.98 23.11
N ALA A 457 45.10 -19.06 22.75
CA ALA A 457 46.25 -19.29 21.88
C ALA A 457 47.51 -18.49 22.31
N ALA A 458 47.69 -18.30 23.62
CA ALA A 458 48.82 -17.63 24.27
C ALA A 458 49.25 -18.41 25.51
#